data_AF-A0A1M6QTU1-F1
#
_entry.id   AF-A0A1M6QTU1-F1
#
_cell.length_a   1.000
_cell.length_b   1.000
_cell.length_c   1.000
_cell.angle_alpha   90.00
_cell.angle_beta   90.00
_cell.angle_gamma   90.00
#
_symmetry.space_group_name_H-M   'P 1'
#
loop_
_entity.id
_entity.type
_entity.pdbx_description
1 polymer ?
#
loop_
_entity_poly.entity_id
_entity_poly.type
_entity_poly.pdbx_seq_one_letter_code
_entity_poly.pdbx_strand_id
1 'polypeptide(L)'
;MNGLQFEKHRAEFELLTPVHIGTGEELDPFSYVIRDGSLHFIDLVKWMESYEDQETLLRMTDTDNFAALRSFVAENVSIEKAGMGSVKVESHKLLKTYEKAIKERDPKNQVLVGPMMRNFVTGQAYIPGSSVKGAIRTALANPCVGPARVRKGDRDASEKIFGRIKDDPMRWLKIPDISLGPDATVIVEPVEVSNKPDKSPTPKGHVEAAHALATGRPNKRSAVLSLAPFPLHGNTVDAQYLLDALNDFYVHKYVQEALRFYNAGPVARVGKILEPVNCIVKNLASNEAILRVGRFSHVECMTLDDVLDPITRKKNGKRMPYGTTRTLANQLYPFGWIKVRFPALPLKDKKPYPWPNNLAASENAPVQKLSAAAAPGQAGASPQAPTKTGEAAKSAMSRIPPAQVKETSRLEPLLKQLTLLKPNDKVGMDRMIDALERLSEVQDKNALGNAIIAKLKKAGMWKKHPRKLDVLSNMDD
;
A
#
# COMPACT_ATOMS: atom_id res chain seq x y z
N MET A 1 -38.44 17.79 -11.52
CA MET A 1 -37.56 16.65 -11.24
C MET A 1 -36.98 16.85 -9.85
N ASN A 2 -37.44 16.09 -8.85
CA ASN A 2 -36.76 16.08 -7.56
C ASN A 2 -35.33 15.60 -7.80
N GLY A 3 -34.34 16.41 -7.43
CA GLY A 3 -32.93 16.06 -7.59
C GLY A 3 -32.59 14.79 -6.82
N LEU A 4 -31.56 14.07 -7.26
CA LEU A 4 -31.03 12.93 -6.52
C LEU A 4 -30.65 13.37 -5.10
N GLN A 5 -31.17 12.67 -4.10
CA GLN A 5 -30.94 12.97 -2.68
C GLN A 5 -30.02 11.93 -2.05
N PHE A 6 -29.02 12.40 -1.31
CA PHE A 6 -28.13 11.50 -0.57
C PHE A 6 -28.85 10.88 0.63
N GLU A 7 -28.74 9.57 0.73
CA GLU A 7 -29.10 8.78 1.90
C GLU A 7 -27.83 8.33 2.63
N LYS A 8 -27.91 8.25 3.96
CA LYS A 8 -26.82 7.77 4.81
C LYS A 8 -27.00 6.27 5.04
N HIS A 9 -26.02 5.48 4.62
CA HIS A 9 -25.97 4.05 4.87
C HIS A 9 -24.86 3.73 5.87
N ARG A 10 -25.23 3.17 7.03
CA ARG A 10 -24.25 2.55 7.92
C ARG A 10 -23.72 1.29 7.23
N ALA A 11 -22.41 1.17 7.12
CA ALA A 11 -21.74 -0.03 6.65
C ALA A 11 -20.77 -0.55 7.70
N GLU A 12 -20.69 -1.87 7.79
CA GLU A 12 -19.75 -2.60 8.62
C GLU A 12 -18.74 -3.29 7.72
N PHE A 13 -17.46 -3.05 7.96
CA PHE A 13 -16.33 -3.62 7.25
C PHE A 13 -15.63 -4.62 8.16
N GLU A 14 -15.44 -5.84 7.69
CA GLU A 14 -14.67 -6.88 8.36
C GLU A 14 -13.50 -7.28 7.46
N LEU A 15 -12.27 -7.00 7.90
CA LEU A 15 -11.08 -7.42 7.16
C LEU A 15 -10.94 -8.93 7.30
N LEU A 16 -11.07 -9.64 6.18
CA LEU A 16 -10.99 -11.10 6.13
C LEU A 16 -9.53 -11.55 6.05
N THR A 17 -8.71 -10.83 5.28
CA THR A 17 -7.28 -11.08 5.14
C THR A 17 -6.48 -9.78 5.25
N PRO A 18 -5.15 -9.83 5.51
CA PRO A 18 -4.35 -8.63 5.74
C PRO A 18 -4.48 -7.60 4.61
N VAL A 19 -4.59 -6.32 4.96
CA VAL A 19 -4.76 -5.25 3.98
C VAL A 19 -3.58 -4.30 4.06
N HIS A 20 -2.85 -4.14 2.95
CA HIS A 20 -1.83 -3.11 2.80
C HIS A 20 -2.29 -2.06 1.78
N ILE A 21 -2.38 -0.80 2.22
CA ILE A 21 -2.59 0.36 1.37
C ILE A 21 -1.47 1.34 1.71
N GLY A 22 -0.44 1.34 0.87
CA GLY A 22 0.75 2.16 1.06
C GLY A 22 0.58 3.58 0.52
N THR A 23 1.42 4.48 1.02
CA THR A 23 1.53 5.88 0.56
C THR A 23 2.20 6.00 -0.83
N GLY A 24 2.87 4.93 -1.27
CA GLY A 24 3.77 4.96 -2.44
C GLY A 24 5.23 5.24 -2.05
N GLU A 25 5.47 5.56 -0.78
CA GLU A 25 6.79 5.84 -0.22
C GLU A 25 7.18 4.73 0.77
N GLU A 26 8.48 4.67 1.08
CA GLU A 26 9.05 3.80 2.09
C GLU A 26 9.48 4.65 3.28
N LEU A 27 9.49 4.07 4.48
CA LEU A 27 9.98 4.77 5.66
C LEU A 27 11.43 5.17 5.48
N ASP A 28 11.72 6.43 5.80
CA ASP A 28 13.08 6.94 5.87
C ASP A 28 13.85 6.16 6.96
N PRO A 29 15.09 5.72 6.70
CA PRO A 29 15.88 4.94 7.65
C PRO A 29 16.15 5.58 9.03
N PHE A 30 15.97 6.90 9.18
CA PHE A 30 16.06 7.61 10.45
C PHE A 30 14.70 7.90 11.09
N SER A 31 13.60 7.70 10.36
CA SER A 31 12.24 7.87 10.87
C SER A 31 11.75 6.70 11.74
N TYR A 32 12.55 5.63 11.87
CA TYR A 32 12.21 4.49 12.70
C TYR A 32 13.43 3.75 13.26
N VAL A 33 13.21 3.00 14.33
CA VAL A 33 14.14 1.98 14.83
C VAL A 33 13.39 0.69 15.13
N ILE A 34 14.06 -0.46 15.04
CA ILE A 34 13.47 -1.74 15.45
C ILE A 34 14.11 -2.17 16.76
N ARG A 35 13.30 -2.27 17.83
CA ARG A 35 13.68 -2.75 19.17
C ARG A 35 12.54 -3.59 19.76
N ASP A 36 12.90 -4.64 20.49
CA ASP A 36 11.95 -5.53 21.18
C ASP A 36 10.87 -6.13 20.25
N GLY A 37 11.27 -6.48 19.03
CA GLY A 37 10.38 -7.05 18.01
C GLY A 37 9.34 -6.07 17.45
N SER A 38 9.50 -4.77 17.68
CA SER A 38 8.61 -3.72 17.18
C SER A 38 9.39 -2.65 16.43
N LEU A 39 8.79 -2.12 15.37
CA LEU A 39 9.23 -0.94 14.67
C LEU A 39 8.64 0.27 15.40
N HIS A 40 9.49 1.13 15.94
CA HIS A 40 9.12 2.37 16.62
C HIS A 40 9.34 3.53 15.66
N PHE A 41 8.31 4.33 15.42
CA PHE A 41 8.44 5.60 14.70
C PHE A 41 9.13 6.62 15.61
N ILE A 42 10.11 7.33 15.07
CA ILE A 42 10.96 8.26 15.82
C ILE A 42 10.82 9.66 15.24
N ASP A 43 10.61 10.64 16.11
CA ASP A 43 10.84 12.04 15.82
C ASP A 43 12.33 12.35 15.99
N LEU A 44 13.06 12.35 14.88
CA LEU A 44 14.51 12.54 14.90
C LEU A 44 14.89 13.92 15.44
N VAL A 45 14.13 14.96 15.11
CA VAL A 45 14.42 16.34 15.54
C VAL A 45 14.27 16.44 17.05
N LYS A 46 13.15 15.95 17.58
CA LYS A 46 12.91 15.94 19.03
C LYS A 46 13.96 15.11 19.76
N TRP A 47 14.41 13.99 19.20
CA TRP A 47 15.51 13.22 19.77
C TRP A 47 16.80 14.05 19.83
N MET A 48 17.22 14.63 18.70
CA MET A 48 18.46 15.42 18.59
C MET A 48 18.49 16.60 19.58
N GLU A 49 17.38 17.31 19.73
CA GLU A 49 17.25 18.41 20.71
C GLU A 49 17.39 17.93 22.16
N SER A 50 16.98 16.70 22.44
CA SER A 50 17.01 16.11 23.78
C SER A 50 18.26 15.28 24.11
N TYR A 51 19.16 15.11 23.14
CA TYR A 51 20.35 14.29 23.28
C TYR A 51 21.42 15.03 24.09
N GLU A 52 22.02 14.37 25.08
CA GLU A 52 22.91 15.05 26.04
C GLU A 52 24.28 15.39 25.44
N ASP A 53 24.83 14.49 24.62
CA ASP A 53 26.16 14.65 24.01
C ASP A 53 26.06 15.31 22.62
N GLN A 54 25.85 16.63 22.63
CA GLN A 54 25.73 17.43 21.40
C GLN A 54 27.02 17.46 20.57
N GLU A 55 28.20 17.34 21.20
CA GLU A 55 29.48 17.33 20.48
C GLU A 55 29.61 16.05 19.63
N THR A 56 29.33 14.88 20.22
CA THR A 56 29.34 13.62 19.48
C THR A 56 28.26 13.61 18.39
N LEU A 57 27.07 14.14 18.67
CA LEU A 57 26.00 14.24 17.67
C LEU A 57 26.46 15.03 16.44
N LEU A 58 27.01 16.25 16.64
CA LEU A 58 27.52 17.09 15.55
C LEU A 58 28.61 16.38 14.75
N ARG A 59 29.57 15.74 15.45
CA ARG A 59 30.62 14.97 14.77
C ARG A 59 30.08 13.82 13.94
N MET A 60 29.05 13.13 14.42
CA MET A 60 28.41 12.02 13.69
C MET A 60 27.60 12.49 12.49
N THR A 61 26.90 13.62 12.59
CA THR A 61 26.15 14.22 11.48
C THR A 61 27.05 14.75 10.37
N ASP A 62 28.26 15.18 10.71
CA ASP A 62 29.27 15.64 9.75
C ASP A 62 29.98 14.47 9.04
N THR A 63 29.72 13.21 9.40
CA THR A 63 30.30 12.06 8.71
C THR A 63 29.58 11.76 7.40
N ASP A 64 30.35 11.48 6.34
CA ASP A 64 29.80 10.94 5.09
C ASP A 64 29.38 9.45 5.20
N ASN A 65 29.46 8.87 6.41
CA ASN A 65 29.15 7.46 6.63
C ASN A 65 27.71 7.29 7.13
N PHE A 66 26.78 7.27 6.18
CA PHE A 66 25.35 7.07 6.43
C PHE A 66 25.05 5.85 7.32
N ALA A 67 25.75 4.74 7.12
CA ALA A 67 25.51 3.52 7.88
C ALA A 67 25.97 3.66 9.34
N ALA A 68 27.09 4.34 9.59
CA ALA A 68 27.54 4.67 10.94
C ALA A 68 26.59 5.64 11.64
N LEU A 69 26.11 6.68 10.94
CA LEU A 69 25.11 7.60 11.49
C LEU A 69 23.81 6.88 11.84
N ARG A 70 23.32 6.00 10.97
CA ARG A 70 22.13 5.19 11.21
C ARG A 70 22.28 4.29 12.44
N SER A 71 23.41 3.58 12.56
CA SER A 71 23.69 2.76 13.74
C SER A 71 23.75 3.60 15.00
N PHE A 72 24.40 4.76 14.96
CA PHE A 72 24.45 5.69 16.08
C PHE A 72 23.06 6.13 16.55
N VAL A 73 22.19 6.56 15.63
CA VAL A 73 20.78 6.89 15.95
C VAL A 73 20.08 5.67 16.55
N ALA A 74 20.20 4.50 15.92
CA ALA A 74 19.54 3.28 16.36
C ALA A 74 19.99 2.79 17.75
N GLU A 75 21.22 3.07 18.16
CA GLU A 75 21.79 2.71 19.46
C GLU A 75 21.45 3.75 20.54
N ASN A 76 21.40 5.03 20.19
CA ASN A 76 21.30 6.14 21.15
C ASN A 76 19.90 6.75 21.29
N VAL A 77 18.95 6.46 20.38
CA VAL A 77 17.60 7.02 20.48
C VAL A 77 16.89 6.56 21.76
N SER A 78 16.24 7.49 22.46
CA SER A 78 15.29 7.17 23.54
C SER A 78 13.88 7.11 22.97
N ILE A 79 13.26 5.91 22.98
CA ILE A 79 11.89 5.70 22.52
C ILE A 79 10.89 6.45 23.41
N GLU A 80 11.17 6.58 24.71
CA GLU A 80 10.32 7.34 25.64
C GLU A 80 10.23 8.83 25.26
N LYS A 81 11.37 9.43 24.91
CA LYS A 81 11.43 10.87 24.59
C LYS A 81 10.96 11.15 23.16
N ALA A 82 11.36 10.31 22.20
CA ALA A 82 11.23 10.58 20.76
C ALA A 82 10.26 9.64 20.02
N GLY A 83 9.69 8.63 20.69
CA GLY A 83 8.75 7.71 20.08
C GLY A 83 7.42 8.37 19.75
N MET A 84 6.94 8.14 18.52
CA MET A 84 5.63 8.61 18.05
C MET A 84 4.57 7.50 18.02
N GLY A 85 5.00 6.26 18.18
CA GLY A 85 4.15 5.06 18.11
C GLY A 85 4.97 3.87 17.64
N SER A 86 4.36 2.68 17.67
CA SER A 86 5.04 1.47 17.24
C SER A 86 4.12 0.50 16.50
N VAL A 87 4.74 -0.40 15.74
CA VAL A 87 4.09 -1.47 15.01
C VAL A 87 4.86 -2.74 15.24
N LYS A 88 4.16 -3.81 15.61
CA LYS A 88 4.79 -5.12 15.83
C LYS A 88 5.38 -5.64 14.52
N VAL A 89 6.53 -6.30 14.58
CA VAL A 89 7.18 -6.91 13.41
C VAL A 89 6.98 -8.42 13.46
N GLU A 90 6.21 -8.97 12.53
CA GLU A 90 6.04 -10.42 12.38
C GLU A 90 7.10 -11.03 11.46
N SER A 91 7.69 -10.25 10.56
CA SER A 91 8.74 -10.73 9.67
C SER A 91 10.05 -10.96 10.44
N HIS A 92 10.34 -12.22 10.78
CA HIS A 92 11.61 -12.59 11.41
C HIS A 92 12.83 -12.29 10.53
N LYS A 93 12.64 -12.30 9.21
CA LYS A 93 13.66 -11.89 8.26
C LYS A 93 14.00 -10.40 8.41
N LEU A 94 12.98 -9.53 8.54
CA LEU A 94 13.20 -8.10 8.80
C LEU A 94 14.01 -7.87 10.07
N LEU A 95 13.65 -8.54 11.17
CA LEU A 95 14.37 -8.41 12.44
C LEU A 95 15.86 -8.72 12.28
N LYS A 96 16.19 -9.87 11.67
CA LYS A 96 17.57 -10.28 11.40
C LYS A 96 18.29 -9.33 10.45
N THR A 97 17.62 -8.91 9.38
CA THR A 97 18.16 -8.01 8.37
C THR A 97 18.46 -6.63 8.97
N TYR A 98 17.61 -6.12 9.85
CA TYR A 98 17.83 -4.85 10.56
C TYR A 98 18.96 -4.96 11.58
N GLU A 99 18.93 -5.98 12.44
CA GLU A 99 19.97 -6.20 13.46
C GLU A 99 21.36 -6.29 12.82
N LYS A 100 21.48 -7.04 11.72
CA LYS A 100 22.71 -7.13 10.94
C LYS A 100 23.13 -5.77 10.37
N ALA A 101 22.19 -5.01 9.79
CA ALA A 101 22.48 -3.71 9.21
C ALA A 101 23.06 -2.72 10.25
N ILE A 102 22.50 -2.71 11.46
CA ILE A 102 22.97 -1.87 12.56
C ILE A 102 24.34 -2.33 13.07
N LYS A 103 24.50 -3.63 13.37
CA LYS A 103 25.76 -4.18 13.93
C LYS A 103 26.94 -4.06 12.98
N GLU A 104 26.73 -4.33 11.69
CA GLU A 104 27.81 -4.34 10.69
C GLU A 104 28.02 -2.97 10.03
N ARG A 105 27.18 -1.97 10.35
CA ARG A 105 27.14 -0.66 9.67
C ARG A 105 27.08 -0.85 8.15
N ASP A 106 26.18 -1.71 7.68
CA ASP A 106 26.10 -2.12 6.27
C ASP A 106 25.40 -1.04 5.42
N PRO A 107 26.11 -0.34 4.50
CA PRO A 107 25.52 0.70 3.66
C PRO A 107 24.63 0.14 2.53
N LYS A 108 24.68 -1.16 2.24
CA LYS A 108 23.92 -1.78 1.13
C LYS A 108 22.50 -2.15 1.53
N ASN A 109 22.21 -2.24 2.83
CA ASN A 109 20.95 -2.74 3.35
C ASN A 109 20.06 -1.58 3.80
N GLN A 110 19.17 -1.14 2.91
CA GLN A 110 18.28 -0.01 3.17
C GLN A 110 17.14 -0.35 4.14
N VAL A 111 16.85 -1.65 4.36
CA VAL A 111 15.78 -2.14 5.26
C VAL A 111 14.45 -1.43 4.97
N LEU A 112 14.02 -1.47 3.72
CA LEU A 112 12.85 -0.72 3.27
C LEU A 112 11.55 -1.30 3.83
N VAL A 113 10.74 -0.43 4.45
CA VAL A 113 9.42 -0.77 5.01
C VAL A 113 8.40 0.20 4.43
N GLY A 114 7.41 -0.31 3.70
CA GLY A 114 6.28 0.49 3.20
C GLY A 114 5.20 0.66 4.27
N PRO A 115 4.96 1.86 4.81
CA PRO A 115 3.96 2.08 5.86
C PRO A 115 2.53 2.02 5.29
N MET A 116 1.55 1.86 6.18
CA MET A 116 0.14 2.11 5.87
C MET A 116 -0.14 3.60 5.78
N MET A 117 -1.21 3.97 5.08
CA MET A 117 -1.81 5.30 5.21
C MET A 117 -2.19 5.58 6.67
N ARG A 118 -1.72 6.71 7.21
CA ARG A 118 -1.95 7.13 8.60
C ARG A 118 -2.51 8.53 8.67
N ASN A 119 -3.39 8.77 9.64
CA ASN A 119 -3.84 10.10 9.96
C ASN A 119 -2.70 10.87 10.63
N PHE A 120 -2.32 12.02 10.09
CA PHE A 120 -1.18 12.80 10.58
C PHE A 120 -1.35 13.28 12.03
N VAL A 121 -2.58 13.54 12.47
CA VAL A 121 -2.89 14.05 13.81
C VAL A 121 -2.95 12.92 14.83
N THR A 122 -3.67 11.84 14.51
CA THR A 122 -3.88 10.74 15.48
C THR A 122 -2.82 9.65 15.40
N GLY A 123 -2.00 9.65 14.35
CA GLY A 123 -1.06 8.58 14.02
C GLY A 123 -1.74 7.26 13.58
N GLN A 124 -3.07 7.15 13.62
CA GLN A 124 -3.77 5.89 13.37
C GLN A 124 -3.81 5.53 11.89
N ALA A 125 -3.57 4.25 11.60
CA ALA A 125 -3.71 3.72 10.25
C ALA A 125 -5.18 3.73 9.81
N TYR A 126 -5.42 3.90 8.52
CA TYR A 126 -6.77 3.88 7.95
C TYR A 126 -6.79 3.24 6.56
N ILE A 127 -7.97 2.79 6.14
CA ILE A 127 -8.26 2.42 4.76
C ILE A 127 -8.87 3.64 4.07
N PRO A 128 -8.21 4.22 3.03
CA PRO A 128 -8.77 5.33 2.29
C PRO A 128 -10.10 4.97 1.63
N GLY A 129 -11.10 5.84 1.73
CA GLY A 129 -12.39 5.70 1.06
C GLY A 129 -12.25 5.61 -0.46
N SER A 130 -11.21 6.22 -1.03
CA SER A 130 -10.84 6.10 -2.44
C SER A 130 -10.46 4.67 -2.85
N SER A 131 -9.81 3.90 -1.96
CA SER A 131 -9.43 2.52 -2.24
C SER A 131 -10.66 1.61 -2.28
N VAL A 132 -11.59 1.79 -1.34
CA VAL A 132 -12.88 1.07 -1.32
C VAL A 132 -13.72 1.48 -2.53
N LYS A 133 -13.77 2.78 -2.85
CA LYS A 133 -14.52 3.29 -4.00
C LYS A 133 -13.95 2.80 -5.33
N GLY A 134 -12.63 2.63 -5.43
CA GLY A 134 -11.98 2.03 -6.59
C GLY A 134 -12.40 0.58 -6.82
N ALA A 135 -12.45 -0.24 -5.76
CA ALA A 135 -12.92 -1.61 -5.84
C ALA A 135 -14.41 -1.69 -6.27
N ILE A 136 -15.26 -0.86 -5.67
CA ILE A 136 -16.68 -0.74 -6.06
C ILE A 136 -16.79 -0.29 -7.53
N ARG A 137 -15.99 0.68 -7.96
CA ARG A 137 -15.99 1.16 -9.35
C ARG A 137 -15.70 0.02 -10.32
N THR A 138 -14.69 -0.80 -10.05
CA THR A 138 -14.35 -1.94 -10.92
C THR A 138 -15.49 -2.95 -10.98
N ALA A 139 -16.10 -3.28 -9.84
CA ALA A 139 -17.24 -4.20 -9.80
C ALA A 139 -18.45 -3.68 -10.57
N LEU A 140 -18.79 -2.40 -10.45
CA LEU A 140 -19.85 -1.74 -11.22
C LEU A 140 -19.52 -1.64 -12.72
N ALA A 141 -18.24 -1.48 -13.06
CA ALA A 141 -17.80 -1.36 -14.44
C ALA A 141 -17.90 -2.67 -15.21
N ASN A 142 -17.67 -3.81 -14.55
CA ASN A 142 -17.61 -5.12 -15.19
C ASN A 142 -18.88 -5.48 -16.00
N PRO A 143 -20.11 -5.40 -15.46
CA PRO A 143 -21.32 -5.65 -16.24
C PRO A 143 -21.59 -4.60 -17.32
N CYS A 144 -20.92 -3.44 -17.26
CA CYS A 144 -21.10 -2.35 -18.21
C CYS A 144 -20.20 -2.46 -19.45
N VAL A 145 -19.27 -3.43 -19.52
CA VAL A 145 -18.35 -3.60 -20.67
C VAL A 145 -19.10 -3.70 -22.00
N GLY A 146 -20.08 -4.61 -22.08
CA GLY A 146 -20.92 -4.80 -23.26
C GLY A 146 -21.81 -3.58 -23.56
N PRO A 147 -22.64 -3.11 -22.61
CA PRO A 147 -23.48 -1.93 -22.78
C PRO A 147 -22.71 -0.66 -23.21
N ALA A 148 -21.52 -0.44 -22.67
CA ALA A 148 -20.64 0.68 -23.01
C ALA A 148 -19.81 0.45 -24.28
N ARG A 149 -19.92 -0.74 -24.90
CA ARG A 149 -19.16 -1.15 -26.10
C ARG A 149 -17.65 -1.02 -25.90
N VAL A 150 -17.16 -1.34 -24.70
CA VAL A 150 -15.73 -1.37 -24.39
C VAL A 150 -15.10 -2.56 -25.09
N ARG A 151 -13.95 -2.32 -25.72
CA ARG A 151 -13.16 -3.31 -26.45
C ARG A 151 -11.79 -3.46 -25.81
N LYS A 152 -11.16 -4.61 -26.09
CA LYS A 152 -9.78 -4.89 -25.70
C LYS A 152 -8.85 -3.82 -26.27
N GLY A 153 -8.05 -3.20 -25.40
CA GLY A 153 -7.09 -2.15 -25.77
C GLY A 153 -7.64 -0.72 -25.66
N ASP A 154 -8.92 -0.53 -25.34
CA ASP A 154 -9.51 0.78 -25.11
C ASP A 154 -8.86 1.47 -23.91
N ARG A 155 -8.18 2.59 -24.16
CA ARG A 155 -7.57 3.43 -23.11
C ARG A 155 -8.60 4.28 -22.37
N ASP A 156 -9.77 4.48 -22.98
CA ASP A 156 -10.89 5.30 -22.52
C ASP A 156 -12.05 4.46 -21.94
N ALA A 157 -11.82 3.17 -21.64
CA ALA A 157 -12.85 2.27 -21.11
C ALA A 157 -13.62 2.85 -19.91
N SER A 158 -12.92 3.55 -19.01
CA SER A 158 -13.53 4.23 -17.86
C SER A 158 -14.47 5.37 -18.28
N GLU A 159 -14.08 6.18 -19.27
CA GLU A 159 -14.92 7.27 -19.79
C GLU A 159 -16.12 6.72 -20.58
N LYS A 160 -15.97 5.61 -21.30
CA LYS A 160 -17.10 4.95 -21.98
C LYS A 160 -18.17 4.46 -21.01
N ILE A 161 -17.76 3.97 -19.84
CA ILE A 161 -18.66 3.42 -18.83
C ILE A 161 -19.25 4.52 -17.93
N PHE A 162 -18.41 5.39 -17.41
CA PHE A 162 -18.83 6.36 -16.39
C PHE A 162 -18.99 7.78 -16.95
N GLY A 163 -18.62 8.03 -18.20
CA GLY A 163 -18.55 9.38 -18.74
C GLY A 163 -17.31 10.15 -18.23
N ARG A 164 -17.27 11.43 -18.59
CA ARG A 164 -16.19 12.34 -18.17
C ARG A 164 -16.27 12.61 -16.67
N ILE A 165 -15.17 13.06 -16.07
CA ILE A 165 -15.10 13.37 -14.62
C ILE A 165 -16.26 14.27 -14.15
N LYS A 166 -16.61 15.30 -14.94
CA LYS A 166 -17.70 16.23 -14.63
C LYS A 166 -19.09 15.59 -14.72
N ASP A 167 -19.20 14.45 -15.41
CA ASP A 167 -20.42 13.71 -15.72
C ASP A 167 -20.50 12.38 -14.92
N ASP A 168 -19.39 11.98 -14.27
CA ASP A 168 -19.24 10.68 -13.62
C ASP A 168 -20.33 10.43 -12.54
N PRO A 169 -21.16 9.38 -12.70
CA PRO A 169 -22.25 9.10 -11.78
C PRO A 169 -21.73 8.60 -10.42
N MET A 170 -20.48 8.13 -10.32
CA MET A 170 -19.86 7.78 -9.03
C MET A 170 -19.72 8.98 -8.09
N ARG A 171 -19.95 10.22 -8.55
CA ARG A 171 -20.06 11.38 -7.66
C ARG A 171 -21.15 11.22 -6.59
N TRP A 172 -22.18 10.42 -6.90
CA TRP A 172 -23.33 10.14 -6.02
C TRP A 172 -23.05 9.05 -4.98
N LEU A 173 -21.83 8.50 -4.96
CA LEU A 173 -21.33 7.63 -3.91
C LEU A 173 -20.17 8.29 -3.16
N LYS A 174 -20.34 8.55 -1.88
CA LYS A 174 -19.32 9.08 -0.96
C LYS A 174 -18.95 8.02 0.07
N ILE A 175 -17.66 7.70 0.11
CA ILE A 175 -17.10 6.72 1.04
C ILE A 175 -16.07 7.47 1.89
N PRO A 176 -16.26 7.54 3.21
CA PRO A 176 -15.27 8.14 4.09
C PRO A 176 -14.07 7.21 4.26
N ASP A 177 -12.97 7.77 4.75
CA ASP A 177 -11.84 6.97 5.23
C ASP A 177 -12.26 6.14 6.45
N ILE A 178 -11.77 4.90 6.51
CA ILE A 178 -12.11 3.94 7.57
C ILE A 178 -10.92 3.85 8.52
N SER A 179 -11.02 4.50 9.69
CA SER A 179 -9.99 4.38 10.73
C SER A 179 -9.89 2.93 11.20
N LEU A 180 -8.66 2.42 11.28
CA LEU A 180 -8.39 1.08 11.79
C LEU A 180 -8.22 1.06 13.31
N GLY A 181 -8.13 2.21 13.98
CA GLY A 181 -7.90 2.29 15.42
C GLY A 181 -6.45 1.93 15.83
N PRO A 182 -6.15 1.95 17.14
CA PRO A 182 -4.83 1.63 17.66
C PRO A 182 -4.49 0.14 17.48
N ASP A 183 -3.20 -0.17 17.42
CA ASP A 183 -2.64 -1.53 17.37
C ASP A 183 -3.26 -2.44 16.30
N ALA A 184 -3.75 -1.83 15.22
CA ALA A 184 -4.52 -2.50 14.20
C ALA A 184 -3.68 -3.05 13.04
N THR A 185 -2.37 -2.81 13.08
CA THR A 185 -1.43 -3.10 11.98
C THR A 185 -0.19 -3.84 12.47
N VAL A 186 0.51 -4.45 11.51
CA VAL A 186 1.69 -5.27 11.73
C VAL A 186 2.62 -5.21 10.51
N ILE A 187 3.94 -5.33 10.72
CA ILE A 187 4.90 -5.42 9.63
C ILE A 187 5.04 -6.88 9.16
N VAL A 188 4.76 -7.11 7.88
CA VAL A 188 4.81 -8.41 7.21
C VAL A 188 5.71 -8.38 5.98
N GLU A 189 6.13 -9.54 5.49
CA GLU A 189 6.86 -9.69 4.23
C GLU A 189 5.90 -10.14 3.12
N PRO A 190 5.69 -9.35 2.05
CA PRO A 190 4.98 -9.82 0.87
C PRO A 190 5.88 -10.77 0.06
N VAL A 191 5.46 -12.03 -0.08
CA VAL A 191 6.20 -13.05 -0.83
C VAL A 191 5.37 -13.55 -1.99
N GLU A 192 5.97 -13.56 -3.17
CA GLU A 192 5.34 -14.11 -4.37
C GLU A 192 5.42 -15.65 -4.36
N VAL A 193 4.28 -16.29 -4.58
CA VAL A 193 4.15 -17.74 -4.72
C VAL A 193 3.60 -18.09 -6.09
N SER A 194 4.12 -19.17 -6.68
CA SER A 194 3.74 -19.70 -7.98
C SER A 194 3.43 -21.18 -7.83
N ASN A 195 2.44 -21.68 -8.58
CA ASN A 195 2.17 -23.12 -8.66
C ASN A 195 3.28 -23.89 -9.40
N LYS A 196 4.12 -23.20 -10.17
CA LYS A 196 5.31 -23.74 -10.85
C LYS A 196 6.54 -22.98 -10.35
N PRO A 197 7.19 -23.44 -9.27
CA PRO A 197 8.30 -22.72 -8.66
C PRO A 197 9.59 -22.95 -9.47
N ASP A 198 9.72 -22.28 -10.61
CA ASP A 198 10.92 -22.37 -11.44
C ASP A 198 11.99 -21.32 -11.05
N LYS A 199 11.66 -20.39 -10.14
CA LYS A 199 12.51 -19.25 -9.79
C LYS A 199 12.34 -18.77 -8.36
N SER A 200 13.40 -18.18 -7.83
CA SER A 200 13.36 -17.38 -6.61
C SER A 200 12.42 -16.18 -6.80
N PRO A 201 11.52 -15.90 -5.84
CA PRO A 201 10.60 -14.77 -5.92
C PRO A 201 11.37 -13.44 -5.93
N THR A 202 10.80 -12.45 -6.62
CA THR A 202 11.36 -11.09 -6.58
C THR A 202 11.09 -10.49 -5.20
N PRO A 203 12.10 -9.99 -4.47
CA PRO A 203 11.91 -9.34 -3.18
C PRO A 203 10.93 -8.16 -3.31
N LYS A 204 9.94 -8.07 -2.43
CA LYS A 204 8.94 -6.98 -2.42
C LYS A 204 9.08 -6.05 -1.21
N GLY A 205 10.21 -6.13 -0.51
CA GLY A 205 10.47 -5.40 0.73
C GLY A 205 9.61 -5.91 1.89
N HIS A 206 9.41 -5.06 2.89
CA HIS A 206 8.47 -5.29 3.98
C HIS A 206 7.38 -4.23 3.92
N VAL A 207 6.18 -4.58 4.38
CA VAL A 207 5.06 -3.63 4.42
C VAL A 207 4.33 -3.72 5.73
N GLU A 208 3.79 -2.59 6.15
CA GLU A 208 2.77 -2.55 7.18
C GLU A 208 1.42 -2.99 6.60
N ALA A 209 0.73 -3.90 7.28
CA ALA A 209 -0.60 -4.37 6.88
C ALA A 209 -1.54 -4.40 8.07
N ALA A 210 -2.82 -4.12 7.82
CA ALA A 210 -3.87 -4.24 8.82
C ALA A 210 -4.10 -5.70 9.21
N HIS A 211 -4.34 -5.93 10.50
CA HIS A 211 -4.82 -7.20 11.03
C HIS A 211 -6.18 -7.57 10.45
N ALA A 212 -6.43 -8.88 10.40
CA ALA A 212 -7.62 -9.44 9.78
C ALA A 212 -8.03 -10.77 10.43
N LEU A 213 -9.23 -11.24 10.12
CA LEU A 213 -9.77 -12.52 10.60
C LEU A 213 -8.77 -13.68 10.41
N ALA A 214 -8.22 -13.84 9.20
CA ALA A 214 -7.28 -14.92 8.88
C ALA A 214 -5.99 -14.88 9.72
N THR A 215 -5.63 -13.72 10.28
CA THR A 215 -4.44 -13.57 11.16
C THR A 215 -4.74 -13.88 12.63
N GLY A 216 -5.96 -14.31 12.96
CA GLY A 216 -6.39 -14.51 14.35
C GLY A 216 -6.60 -13.21 15.13
N ARG A 217 -6.56 -12.06 14.45
CA ARG A 217 -6.80 -10.72 15.01
C ARG A 217 -7.88 -10.00 14.19
N PRO A 218 -9.17 -10.30 14.41
CA PRO A 218 -10.26 -9.72 13.65
C PRO A 218 -10.27 -8.20 13.73
N ASN A 219 -10.47 -7.54 12.59
CA ASN A 219 -10.60 -6.09 12.52
C ASN A 219 -11.93 -5.72 11.87
N LYS A 220 -12.86 -5.25 12.70
CA LYS A 220 -14.21 -4.83 12.31
C LYS A 220 -14.38 -3.35 12.54
N ARG A 221 -14.79 -2.60 11.51
CA ARG A 221 -14.98 -1.15 11.58
C ARG A 221 -16.33 -0.76 11.00
N SER A 222 -16.88 0.34 11.45
CA SER A 222 -18.11 0.90 10.88
C SER A 222 -17.82 2.27 10.29
N ALA A 223 -18.48 2.57 9.17
CA ALA A 223 -18.48 3.90 8.59
C ALA A 223 -19.87 4.22 8.02
N VAL A 224 -20.15 5.51 7.86
CA VAL A 224 -21.40 5.98 7.24
C VAL A 224 -21.08 6.46 5.83
N LEU A 225 -21.58 5.74 4.83
CA LEU A 225 -21.49 6.12 3.43
C LEU A 225 -22.66 7.02 3.09
N SER A 226 -22.48 7.89 2.10
CA SER A 226 -23.59 8.63 1.49
C SER A 226 -23.79 8.16 0.07
N LEU A 227 -24.99 7.71 -0.26
CA LEU A 227 -25.37 7.25 -1.59
C LEU A 227 -26.67 7.91 -1.99
N ALA A 228 -26.71 8.52 -3.17
CA ALA A 228 -27.95 8.81 -3.85
C ALA A 228 -28.10 7.80 -4.99
N PRO A 229 -29.23 7.08 -5.13
CA PRO A 229 -29.42 6.14 -6.22
C PRO A 229 -29.18 6.82 -7.58
N PHE A 230 -28.36 6.23 -8.45
CA PHE A 230 -27.98 6.87 -9.71
C PHE A 230 -28.09 5.92 -10.91
N PRO A 231 -28.40 6.42 -12.11
CA PRO A 231 -28.46 5.59 -13.29
C PRO A 231 -27.06 5.22 -13.80
N LEU A 232 -26.88 3.97 -14.23
CA LEU A 232 -25.69 3.47 -14.92
C LEU A 232 -26.10 2.40 -15.94
N HIS A 233 -25.93 2.68 -17.23
CA HIS A 233 -26.27 1.78 -18.35
C HIS A 233 -27.63 1.08 -18.23
N GLY A 234 -28.69 1.84 -17.92
CA GLY A 234 -30.06 1.32 -17.82
C GLY A 234 -30.42 0.71 -16.47
N ASN A 235 -29.47 0.59 -15.54
CA ASN A 235 -29.73 0.15 -14.17
C ASN A 235 -29.74 1.34 -13.21
N THR A 236 -30.50 1.23 -12.12
CA THR A 236 -30.39 2.15 -10.98
C THR A 236 -29.43 1.53 -9.95
N VAL A 237 -28.32 2.22 -9.68
CA VAL A 237 -27.33 1.82 -8.68
C VAL A 237 -27.77 2.35 -7.32
N ASP A 238 -28.44 1.50 -6.56
CA ASP A 238 -28.75 1.70 -5.15
C ASP A 238 -27.84 0.87 -4.24
N ALA A 239 -28.10 0.91 -2.94
CA ALA A 239 -27.30 0.20 -1.94
C ALA A 239 -27.32 -1.33 -2.13
N GLN A 240 -28.44 -1.89 -2.59
CA GLN A 240 -28.56 -3.33 -2.84
C GLN A 240 -27.80 -3.72 -4.12
N TYR A 241 -27.98 -2.95 -5.20
CA TYR A 241 -27.28 -3.15 -6.46
C TYR A 241 -25.75 -3.12 -6.27
N LEU A 242 -25.25 -2.22 -5.41
CA LEU A 242 -23.82 -2.19 -5.06
C LEU A 242 -23.32 -3.52 -4.47
N LEU A 243 -24.05 -4.11 -3.51
CA LEU A 243 -23.66 -5.38 -2.90
C LEU A 243 -23.75 -6.55 -3.87
N ASP A 244 -24.73 -6.52 -4.76
CA ASP A 244 -24.91 -7.57 -5.78
C ASP A 244 -23.79 -7.49 -6.83
N ALA A 245 -23.50 -6.29 -7.36
CA ALA A 245 -22.37 -6.08 -8.28
C ALA A 245 -21.02 -6.47 -7.67
N LEU A 246 -20.80 -6.17 -6.39
CA LEU A 246 -19.61 -6.61 -5.66
C LEU A 246 -19.50 -8.14 -5.61
N ASN A 247 -20.56 -8.84 -5.24
CA ASN A 247 -20.53 -10.30 -5.15
C ASN A 247 -20.37 -10.97 -6.51
N ASP A 248 -21.09 -10.48 -7.52
CA ASP A 248 -20.99 -10.95 -8.90
C ASP A 248 -19.57 -10.82 -9.45
N PHE A 249 -18.84 -9.78 -9.02
CA PHE A 249 -17.46 -9.57 -9.45
C PHE A 249 -16.40 -10.27 -8.59
N TYR A 250 -16.58 -10.33 -7.26
CA TYR A 250 -15.51 -10.73 -6.35
C TYR A 250 -15.60 -12.17 -5.86
N VAL A 251 -16.79 -12.76 -5.74
CA VAL A 251 -16.96 -14.12 -5.17
C VAL A 251 -16.31 -15.17 -6.07
N HIS A 252 -16.55 -15.13 -7.39
CA HIS A 252 -15.91 -16.10 -8.28
C HIS A 252 -14.39 -15.94 -8.31
N LYS A 253 -13.88 -14.70 -8.24
CA LYS A 253 -12.43 -14.44 -8.20
C LYS A 253 -11.79 -14.98 -6.93
N TYR A 254 -12.45 -14.81 -5.78
CA TYR A 254 -12.02 -15.41 -4.52
C TYR A 254 -11.94 -16.93 -4.66
N VAL A 255 -13.01 -17.56 -5.13
CA VAL A 255 -13.10 -19.01 -5.27
C VAL A 255 -12.06 -19.55 -6.26
N GLN A 256 -11.90 -18.92 -7.42
CA GLN A 256 -10.90 -19.30 -8.43
C GLN A 256 -9.48 -19.16 -7.90
N GLU A 257 -9.18 -18.09 -7.15
CA GLU A 257 -7.89 -17.92 -6.49
C GLU A 257 -7.63 -19.03 -5.47
N ALA A 258 -8.61 -19.32 -4.60
CA ALA A 258 -8.51 -20.36 -3.59
C ALA A 258 -8.30 -21.76 -4.21
N LEU A 259 -9.09 -22.12 -5.23
CA LEU A 259 -8.96 -23.38 -5.94
C LEU A 259 -7.61 -23.52 -6.62
N ARG A 260 -7.19 -22.48 -7.34
CA ARG A 260 -5.99 -22.53 -8.18
C ARG A 260 -4.72 -22.52 -7.35
N PHE A 261 -4.67 -21.75 -6.25
CA PHE A 261 -3.41 -21.51 -5.54
C PHE A 261 -3.36 -22.11 -4.14
N TYR A 262 -4.48 -22.29 -3.44
CA TYR A 262 -4.44 -22.57 -1.99
C TYR A 262 -4.90 -23.99 -1.64
N ASN A 263 -5.45 -24.73 -2.60
CA ASN A 263 -6.01 -26.06 -2.35
C ASN A 263 -5.00 -27.22 -2.50
N ALA A 264 -3.86 -26.98 -3.13
CA ALA A 264 -2.85 -28.02 -3.37
C ALA A 264 -1.44 -27.43 -3.47
N GLY A 265 -0.42 -28.29 -3.33
CA GLY A 265 0.98 -27.92 -3.52
C GLY A 265 1.63 -27.22 -2.31
N PRO A 266 2.78 -26.53 -2.51
CA PRO A 266 3.62 -26.00 -1.42
C PRO A 266 2.94 -25.00 -0.47
N VAL A 267 1.81 -24.43 -0.90
CA VAL A 267 1.03 -23.43 -0.15
C VAL A 267 -0.33 -23.96 0.31
N ALA A 268 -0.56 -25.28 0.31
CA ALA A 268 -1.83 -25.88 0.78
C ALA A 268 -2.21 -25.48 2.22
N ARG A 269 -1.23 -25.14 3.07
CA ARG A 269 -1.47 -24.58 4.41
C ARG A 269 -2.28 -23.27 4.39
N VAL A 270 -2.19 -22.49 3.31
CA VAL A 270 -2.98 -21.27 3.11
C VAL A 270 -4.47 -21.60 3.01
N GLY A 271 -4.82 -22.71 2.34
CA GLY A 271 -6.20 -23.18 2.25
C GLY A 271 -6.82 -23.42 3.63
N LYS A 272 -6.08 -24.08 4.53
CA LYS A 272 -6.51 -24.32 5.92
C LYS A 272 -6.68 -23.02 6.71
N ILE A 273 -5.71 -22.11 6.58
CA ILE A 273 -5.78 -20.77 7.21
C ILE A 273 -7.01 -19.98 6.76
N LEU A 274 -7.44 -20.18 5.52
CA LEU A 274 -8.60 -19.51 4.94
C LEU A 274 -9.93 -20.20 5.26
N GLU A 275 -9.97 -21.31 6.00
CA GLU A 275 -11.24 -21.99 6.36
C GLU A 275 -12.28 -21.04 7.01
N PRO A 276 -11.93 -20.17 7.98
CA PRO A 276 -12.88 -19.21 8.53
C PRO A 276 -13.39 -18.21 7.48
N VAL A 277 -12.52 -17.80 6.56
CA VAL A 277 -12.86 -16.88 5.47
C VAL A 277 -13.78 -17.58 4.46
N ASN A 278 -13.48 -18.82 4.09
CA ASN A 278 -14.29 -19.68 3.23
C ASN A 278 -15.71 -19.83 3.78
N CYS A 279 -15.85 -20.05 5.09
CA CYS A 279 -17.15 -20.14 5.76
C CYS A 279 -17.95 -18.83 5.61
N ILE A 280 -17.30 -17.67 5.77
CA ILE A 280 -17.96 -16.38 5.56
C ILE A 280 -18.39 -16.20 4.10
N VAL A 281 -17.48 -16.41 3.13
CA VAL A 281 -17.78 -16.16 1.71
C VAL A 281 -18.87 -17.11 1.20
N LYS A 282 -18.85 -18.37 1.64
CA LYS A 282 -19.88 -19.36 1.29
C LYS A 282 -21.28 -18.94 1.76
N ASN A 283 -21.37 -18.27 2.92
CA ASN A 283 -22.62 -17.99 3.61
C ASN A 283 -22.96 -16.49 3.64
N LEU A 284 -22.50 -15.72 2.65
CA LEU A 284 -22.81 -14.29 2.57
C LEU A 284 -24.32 -14.07 2.47
N ALA A 285 -24.84 -13.22 3.35
CA ALA A 285 -26.23 -12.77 3.27
C ALA A 285 -26.45 -11.79 2.11
N SER A 286 -27.71 -11.54 1.77
CA SER A 286 -28.09 -10.57 0.71
C SER A 286 -27.73 -9.12 1.01
N ASN A 287 -27.55 -8.77 2.29
CA ASN A 287 -27.04 -7.48 2.72
C ASN A 287 -25.52 -7.48 3.01
N GLU A 288 -24.81 -8.51 2.56
CA GLU A 288 -23.36 -8.64 2.66
C GLU A 288 -22.73 -8.80 1.27
N ALA A 289 -21.50 -8.31 1.15
CA ALA A 289 -20.67 -8.57 -0.02
C ALA A 289 -19.20 -8.65 0.36
N ILE A 290 -18.38 -9.22 -0.53
CA ILE A 290 -16.93 -9.10 -0.43
C ILE A 290 -16.36 -8.20 -1.51
N LEU A 291 -15.21 -7.61 -1.20
CA LEU A 291 -14.40 -6.84 -2.12
C LEU A 291 -12.92 -7.06 -1.82
N ARG A 292 -12.07 -6.70 -2.79
CA ARG A 292 -10.63 -6.72 -2.62
C ARG A 292 -10.04 -5.32 -2.77
N VAL A 293 -9.26 -4.88 -1.79
CA VAL A 293 -8.66 -3.55 -1.77
C VAL A 293 -7.15 -3.58 -1.53
N GLY A 294 -6.50 -2.48 -1.91
CA GLY A 294 -5.09 -2.23 -1.62
C GLY A 294 -4.12 -2.93 -2.56
N ARG A 295 -2.85 -2.84 -2.20
CA ARG A 295 -1.76 -3.44 -2.97
C ARG A 295 -1.89 -4.95 -2.93
N PHE A 296 -1.38 -5.61 -3.97
CA PHE A 296 -1.45 -7.07 -4.11
C PHE A 296 -2.87 -7.63 -4.30
N SER A 297 -3.82 -6.80 -4.75
CA SER A 297 -5.15 -7.27 -5.17
C SER A 297 -5.13 -8.14 -6.44
N HIS A 298 -3.98 -8.24 -7.10
CA HIS A 298 -3.77 -8.94 -8.37
C HIS A 298 -4.56 -8.34 -9.54
N VAL A 299 -4.18 -8.73 -10.75
CA VAL A 299 -4.68 -8.09 -11.97
C VAL A 299 -6.17 -8.37 -12.15
N GLU A 300 -6.61 -9.59 -11.82
CA GLU A 300 -7.98 -10.06 -12.01
C GLU A 300 -9.00 -9.27 -11.19
N CYS A 301 -8.62 -8.66 -10.08
CA CYS A 301 -9.49 -7.83 -9.23
C CYS A 301 -9.43 -6.33 -9.57
N MET A 302 -8.55 -5.94 -10.51
CA MET A 302 -8.26 -4.55 -10.88
C MET A 302 -8.56 -4.26 -12.35
N THR A 303 -9.20 -5.20 -13.04
CA THR A 303 -9.46 -5.15 -14.48
C THR A 303 -10.82 -5.78 -14.79
N LEU A 304 -11.32 -5.55 -16.00
CA LEU A 304 -12.62 -6.03 -16.46
C LEU A 304 -12.46 -7.36 -17.22
N ASP A 305 -13.30 -8.35 -16.92
CA ASP A 305 -13.08 -9.75 -17.33
C ASP A 305 -13.06 -9.96 -18.85
N ASP A 306 -14.06 -9.43 -19.57
CA ASP A 306 -14.23 -9.69 -21.00
C ASP A 306 -13.24 -8.94 -21.91
N VAL A 307 -12.54 -7.94 -21.36
CA VAL A 307 -11.57 -7.11 -22.09
C VAL A 307 -10.19 -7.17 -21.46
N LEU A 308 -9.95 -8.15 -20.61
CA LEU A 308 -8.70 -8.33 -19.89
C LEU A 308 -7.52 -8.56 -20.85
N ASP A 309 -6.61 -7.59 -20.93
CA ASP A 309 -5.35 -7.71 -21.67
C ASP A 309 -4.20 -6.95 -20.99
N PRO A 310 -3.70 -7.46 -19.87
CA PRO A 310 -2.63 -6.77 -19.16
C PRO A 310 -1.34 -6.81 -19.99
N ILE A 311 -0.65 -5.68 -20.06
CA ILE A 311 0.65 -5.58 -20.71
C ILE A 311 1.68 -6.27 -19.81
N THR A 312 2.09 -7.47 -20.19
CA THR A 312 3.14 -8.22 -19.49
C THR A 312 4.49 -8.07 -20.18
N ARG A 313 5.57 -8.33 -19.42
CA ARG A 313 6.93 -8.40 -19.95
C ARG A 313 6.99 -9.40 -21.11
N LYS A 314 7.72 -9.05 -22.17
CA LYS A 314 8.03 -9.99 -23.24
C LYS A 314 9.25 -10.85 -22.88
N LYS A 315 9.15 -12.15 -23.14
CA LYS A 315 10.29 -13.09 -23.13
C LYS A 315 10.32 -13.78 -24.49
N ASN A 316 11.46 -13.71 -25.18
CA ASN A 316 11.63 -14.24 -26.55
C ASN A 316 10.54 -13.73 -27.51
N GLY A 317 10.26 -12.43 -27.49
CA GLY A 317 9.27 -11.79 -28.36
C GLY A 317 7.79 -11.98 -27.96
N LYS A 318 7.46 -12.94 -27.09
CA LYS A 318 6.09 -13.24 -26.64
C LYS A 318 5.79 -12.63 -25.27
N ARG A 319 4.57 -12.10 -25.09
CA ARG A 319 4.05 -11.64 -23.79
C ARG A 319 4.01 -12.83 -22.82
N MET A 320 4.51 -12.63 -21.60
CA MET A 320 4.39 -13.63 -20.55
C MET A 320 2.94 -13.80 -20.12
N PRO A 321 2.54 -15.00 -19.62
CA PRO A 321 1.22 -15.17 -19.04
C PRO A 321 1.04 -14.27 -17.81
N TYR A 322 -0.19 -13.82 -17.56
CA TYR A 322 -0.57 -13.07 -16.36
C TYR A 322 -1.31 -13.98 -15.37
N GLY A 323 -1.46 -13.49 -14.13
CA GLY A 323 -2.21 -14.21 -13.10
C GLY A 323 -1.61 -15.58 -12.75
N THR A 324 -0.31 -15.78 -12.97
CA THR A 324 0.39 -17.05 -12.66
C THR A 324 0.93 -17.12 -11.25
N THR A 325 0.92 -16.00 -10.52
CA THR A 325 1.46 -15.88 -9.17
C THR A 325 0.46 -15.21 -8.24
N ARG A 326 0.64 -15.41 -6.93
CA ARG A 326 -0.04 -14.69 -5.86
C ARG A 326 0.98 -14.12 -4.89
N THR A 327 0.75 -12.92 -4.40
CA THR A 327 1.57 -12.35 -3.32
C THR A 327 0.87 -12.59 -1.99
N LEU A 328 1.59 -13.21 -1.05
CA LEU A 328 1.08 -13.58 0.27
C LEU A 328 1.87 -12.88 1.38
N ALA A 329 1.18 -12.40 2.40
CA ALA A 329 1.79 -11.91 3.63
C ALA A 329 2.43 -13.09 4.37
N ASN A 330 3.73 -13.00 4.63
CA ASN A 330 4.54 -14.03 5.30
C ASN A 330 4.38 -15.43 4.68
N GLN A 331 4.03 -15.54 3.39
CA GLN A 331 3.69 -16.81 2.70
C GLN A 331 2.48 -17.56 3.28
N LEU A 332 1.60 -16.85 4.00
CA LEU A 332 0.46 -17.45 4.73
C LEU A 332 -0.88 -16.85 4.33
N TYR A 333 -0.95 -15.55 4.07
CA TYR A 333 -2.24 -14.88 3.89
C TYR A 333 -2.31 -14.13 2.56
N PRO A 334 -3.34 -14.35 1.71
CA PRO A 334 -3.57 -13.45 0.59
C PRO A 334 -3.93 -12.06 1.10
N PHE A 335 -3.57 -11.02 0.35
CA PHE A 335 -3.90 -9.65 0.75
C PHE A 335 -5.29 -9.21 0.27
N GLY A 336 -5.91 -8.32 1.04
CA GLY A 336 -6.88 -7.35 0.54
C GLY A 336 -8.34 -7.72 0.66
N TRP A 337 -8.70 -8.92 1.12
CA TRP A 337 -10.11 -9.35 1.16
C TRP A 337 -10.84 -8.72 2.35
N ILE A 338 -11.96 -8.06 2.07
CA ILE A 338 -12.82 -7.41 3.05
C ILE A 338 -14.26 -7.86 2.80
N LYS A 339 -15.02 -8.11 3.87
CA LYS A 339 -16.48 -8.19 3.85
C LYS A 339 -17.06 -6.82 4.19
N VAL A 340 -18.07 -6.39 3.45
CA VAL A 340 -18.92 -5.25 3.78
C VAL A 340 -20.34 -5.72 4.04
N ARG A 341 -21.00 -5.13 5.05
CA ARG A 341 -22.40 -5.39 5.39
C ARG A 341 -23.16 -4.09 5.57
N PHE A 342 -24.35 -3.99 4.98
CA PHE A 342 -25.28 -2.89 5.21
C PHE A 342 -26.43 -3.37 6.12
N PRO A 343 -26.34 -3.22 7.45
CA PRO A 343 -27.30 -3.80 8.40
C PRO A 343 -28.75 -3.33 8.22
N ALA A 344 -28.96 -2.15 7.64
CA ALA A 344 -30.30 -1.61 7.39
C ALA A 344 -31.00 -2.21 6.16
N LEU A 345 -30.27 -2.93 5.29
CA LEU A 345 -30.88 -3.57 4.13
C LEU A 345 -31.58 -4.87 4.52
N PRO A 346 -32.78 -5.13 3.95
CA PRO A 346 -33.55 -6.33 4.25
C PRO A 346 -32.82 -7.58 3.77
N LEU A 347 -32.96 -8.67 4.52
CA LEU A 347 -32.53 -9.99 4.08
C LEU A 347 -33.51 -10.51 3.04
N LYS A 348 -32.99 -10.74 1.84
CA LYS A 348 -33.63 -11.44 0.72
C LYS A 348 -33.02 -12.81 0.54
N ASP A 349 -33.79 -13.74 -0.01
CA ASP A 349 -33.29 -15.03 -0.48
C ASP A 349 -32.28 -14.79 -1.61
N LYS A 350 -31.09 -15.38 -1.47
CA LYS A 350 -30.07 -15.41 -2.52
C LYS A 350 -29.97 -16.81 -3.08
N LYS A 351 -29.76 -16.89 -4.40
CA LYS A 351 -29.30 -18.14 -5.00
C LYS A 351 -27.92 -18.43 -4.40
N PRO A 352 -27.72 -19.61 -3.79
CA PRO A 352 -26.42 -19.96 -3.25
C PRO A 352 -25.38 -19.95 -4.37
N TYR A 353 -24.22 -19.36 -4.08
CA TYR A 353 -23.09 -19.45 -5.00
C TYR A 353 -22.68 -20.94 -5.11
N PRO A 354 -22.41 -21.47 -6.31
CA PRO A 354 -22.00 -22.87 -6.47
C PRO A 354 -20.63 -23.09 -5.83
N TRP A 355 -20.65 -23.49 -4.55
CA TRP A 355 -19.44 -23.64 -3.75
C TRP A 355 -18.74 -24.96 -4.09
N PRO A 356 -17.43 -24.95 -4.41
CA PRO A 356 -16.70 -26.17 -4.69
C PRO A 356 -16.57 -27.09 -3.47
N ASN A 357 -16.87 -28.38 -3.63
CA ASN A 357 -16.77 -29.39 -2.56
C ASN A 357 -15.35 -29.54 -2.00
N ASN A 358 -14.33 -29.26 -2.81
CA ASN A 358 -12.91 -29.32 -2.42
C ASN A 358 -12.43 -28.05 -1.69
N LEU A 359 -13.29 -27.05 -1.48
CA LEU A 359 -13.05 -25.93 -0.56
C LEU A 359 -13.84 -26.12 0.75
N ALA A 360 -14.20 -27.36 1.11
CA ALA A 360 -15.03 -27.65 2.26
C ALA A 360 -14.41 -27.10 3.55
N ALA A 361 -15.14 -26.17 4.18
CA ALA A 361 -14.94 -25.80 5.56
C ALA A 361 -15.29 -27.00 6.43
N SER A 362 -14.44 -27.37 7.39
CA SER A 362 -14.93 -28.25 8.46
C SER A 362 -16.01 -27.48 9.22
N GLU A 363 -17.19 -28.08 9.39
CA GLU A 363 -18.33 -27.44 10.09
C GLU A 363 -18.01 -27.13 11.57
N ASN A 364 -16.86 -27.61 12.08
CA ASN A 364 -16.40 -27.51 13.46
C ASN A 364 -14.97 -26.96 13.62
N ALA A 365 -14.44 -26.15 12.69
CA ALA A 365 -13.11 -25.56 12.87
C ALA A 365 -13.06 -24.71 14.16
N PRO A 366 -12.32 -25.10 15.21
CA PRO A 366 -12.10 -24.22 16.34
C PRO A 366 -11.29 -23.03 15.83
N VAL A 367 -11.55 -21.83 16.36
CA VAL A 367 -10.62 -20.70 16.24
C VAL A 367 -9.32 -21.12 16.95
N GLN A 368 -8.44 -21.82 16.25
CA GLN A 368 -7.16 -22.23 16.81
C GLN A 368 -6.33 -20.97 17.03
N LYS A 369 -6.05 -20.67 18.31
CA LYS A 369 -4.93 -19.84 18.69
C LYS A 369 -3.68 -20.52 18.16
N LEU A 370 -3.23 -20.14 16.97
CA LEU A 370 -1.84 -20.33 16.58
C LEU A 370 -1.04 -19.41 17.49
N SER A 371 -0.59 -19.97 18.61
CA SER A 371 0.36 -19.31 19.50
C SER A 371 1.59 -18.97 18.69
N ALA A 372 1.93 -17.69 18.67
CA ALA A 372 3.29 -17.25 18.39
C ALA A 372 4.22 -18.13 19.23
N ALA A 373 5.16 -18.81 18.57
CA ALA A 373 6.18 -19.59 19.26
C ALA A 373 6.84 -18.69 20.32
N ALA A 374 6.70 -19.08 21.58
CA ALA A 374 7.24 -18.39 22.73
C ALA A 374 8.76 -18.57 22.82
N ALA A 375 9.45 -17.52 23.25
CA ALA A 375 10.73 -17.61 23.94
C ALA A 375 10.68 -16.66 25.18
N PRO A 376 11.40 -16.96 26.27
CA PRO A 376 10.90 -16.77 27.64
C PRO A 376 11.37 -15.47 28.34
N GLY A 377 10.66 -15.12 29.42
CA GLY A 377 11.05 -14.15 30.46
C GLY A 377 10.55 -12.72 30.21
N GLN A 378 10.14 -11.92 31.21
CA GLN A 378 9.96 -12.09 32.65
C GLN A 378 8.92 -11.04 33.07
N ALA A 379 8.15 -11.36 34.11
CA ALA A 379 7.12 -10.51 34.67
C ALA A 379 7.72 -9.22 35.25
N GLY A 380 7.12 -8.08 34.91
CA GLY A 380 7.38 -6.78 35.52
C GLY A 380 6.07 -6.00 35.59
N ALA A 381 5.59 -5.78 36.80
CA ALA A 381 4.34 -5.11 37.11
C ALA A 381 4.33 -3.66 36.59
N SER A 382 3.22 -3.24 35.97
CA SER A 382 2.93 -1.82 35.68
C SER A 382 2.05 -1.24 36.79
N PRO A 383 2.45 -0.13 37.44
CA PRO A 383 1.57 0.62 38.32
C PRO A 383 0.55 1.45 37.53
N GLN A 384 -0.67 1.50 38.05
CA GLN A 384 -1.78 2.34 37.59
C GLN A 384 -1.43 3.82 37.69
N ALA A 385 -1.74 4.60 36.65
CA ALA A 385 -1.76 6.06 36.71
C ALA A 385 -3.23 6.56 36.78
N PRO A 386 -3.54 7.55 37.63
CA PRO A 386 -4.91 7.96 37.91
C PRO A 386 -5.42 9.01 36.93
N THR A 387 -6.73 8.92 36.69
CA THR A 387 -7.59 9.93 36.06
C THR A 387 -7.58 11.25 36.81
N LYS A 388 -7.34 12.36 36.10
CA LYS A 388 -7.87 13.68 36.49
C LYS A 388 -8.36 14.46 35.27
N THR A 389 -9.60 14.89 35.43
CA THR A 389 -10.38 15.89 34.69
C THR A 389 -9.76 17.27 34.77
N GLY A 390 -9.95 18.11 33.74
CA GLY A 390 -9.62 19.53 33.82
C GLY A 390 -9.64 20.26 32.47
N GLU A 391 -10.81 20.78 32.13
CA GLU A 391 -11.12 22.08 31.50
C GLU A 391 -10.39 22.63 30.26
N ALA A 392 -11.22 23.27 29.44
CA ALA A 392 -10.94 23.92 28.18
C ALA A 392 -10.19 25.24 28.34
N ALA A 393 -9.33 25.55 27.37
CA ALA A 393 -8.96 26.92 27.01
C ALA A 393 -8.92 27.05 25.48
N LYS A 394 -9.86 27.86 24.97
CA LYS A 394 -9.87 28.36 23.59
C LYS A 394 -8.73 29.38 23.46
N SER A 395 -7.87 29.22 22.45
CA SER A 395 -7.02 30.32 21.98
C SER A 395 -7.08 30.38 20.46
N ALA A 396 -7.41 31.56 19.96
CA ALA A 396 -7.56 31.89 18.56
C ALA A 396 -6.17 32.17 17.94
N MET A 397 -5.84 31.49 16.84
CA MET A 397 -4.66 31.81 16.04
C MET A 397 -5.07 32.60 14.78
N SER A 398 -4.52 33.82 14.73
CA SER A 398 -4.55 34.78 13.64
C SER A 398 -3.91 34.22 12.35
N ARG A 399 -4.50 34.56 11.20
CA ARG A 399 -4.04 34.22 9.86
C ARG A 399 -2.88 35.15 9.45
N ILE A 400 -1.72 34.56 9.13
CA ILE A 400 -0.63 35.26 8.43
C ILE A 400 -0.77 34.95 6.93
N PRO A 401 -0.68 35.93 6.01
CA PRO A 401 -0.74 35.68 4.56
C PRO A 401 0.58 35.10 4.04
N PRO A 402 0.56 34.24 3.01
CA PRO A 402 1.77 33.63 2.47
C PRO A 402 2.63 34.65 1.71
N ALA A 403 3.91 34.71 2.07
CA ALA A 403 4.94 35.46 1.36
C ALA A 403 5.32 34.76 0.05
N GLN A 404 5.46 35.54 -1.02
CA GLN A 404 5.90 35.09 -2.35
C GLN A 404 7.39 34.71 -2.31
N VAL A 405 7.72 33.47 -2.69
CA VAL A 405 9.11 32.99 -2.81
C VAL A 405 9.57 33.16 -4.26
N LYS A 406 10.66 33.89 -4.47
CA LYS A 406 11.40 33.98 -5.74
C LYS A 406 12.06 32.63 -6.04
N GLU A 407 11.82 32.07 -7.23
CA GLU A 407 12.52 30.88 -7.73
C GLU A 407 14.00 31.17 -7.94
N THR A 408 14.88 30.48 -7.20
CA THR A 408 16.32 30.44 -7.45
C THR A 408 16.64 29.29 -8.42
N SER A 409 17.51 29.54 -9.41
CA SER A 409 17.93 28.55 -10.42
C SER A 409 18.47 27.27 -9.75
N ARG A 410 17.99 26.11 -10.23
CA ARG A 410 18.34 24.77 -9.72
C ARG A 410 19.61 24.19 -10.36
N LEU A 411 20.32 24.95 -11.19
CA LEU A 411 21.45 24.45 -11.99
C LEU A 411 22.71 24.15 -11.16
N GLU A 412 23.15 25.08 -10.30
CA GLU A 412 24.41 24.93 -9.55
C GLU A 412 24.45 23.68 -8.67
N PRO A 413 23.38 23.32 -7.91
CA PRO A 413 23.35 22.08 -7.14
C PRO A 413 23.47 20.83 -8.02
N LEU A 414 22.85 20.82 -9.20
CA LEU A 414 22.88 19.68 -10.12
C LEU A 414 24.27 19.50 -10.74
N LEU A 415 24.96 20.57 -11.10
CA LEU A 415 26.34 20.49 -11.58
C LEU A 415 27.27 19.96 -10.49
N LYS A 416 27.10 20.38 -9.23
CA LYS A 416 27.89 19.86 -8.10
C LYS A 416 27.60 18.39 -7.82
N GLN A 417 26.36 17.93 -7.95
CA GLN A 417 26.03 16.50 -7.83
C GLN A 417 26.65 15.69 -8.98
N LEU A 418 26.60 16.23 -10.20
CA LEU A 418 27.16 15.57 -11.37
C LEU A 418 28.67 15.36 -11.25
N THR A 419 29.44 16.28 -10.63
CA THR A 419 30.89 16.09 -10.45
C THR A 419 31.22 14.91 -9.53
N LEU A 420 30.40 14.66 -8.51
CA LEU A 420 30.58 13.58 -7.53
C LEU A 420 30.18 12.20 -8.06
N LEU A 421 29.31 12.12 -9.07
CA LEU A 421 28.86 10.84 -9.63
C LEU A 421 29.96 10.11 -10.41
N LYS A 422 30.00 8.77 -10.30
CA LYS A 422 30.89 7.96 -11.16
C LYS A 422 30.23 7.78 -12.53
N PRO A 423 30.98 7.85 -13.65
CA PRO A 423 30.39 7.72 -14.99
C PRO A 423 29.69 6.36 -15.27
N ASN A 424 29.98 5.31 -14.50
CA ASN A 424 29.35 3.99 -14.60
C ASN A 424 28.17 3.78 -13.62
N ASP A 425 27.86 4.77 -12.79
CA ASP A 425 26.68 4.76 -11.91
C ASP A 425 25.43 5.05 -12.75
N LYS A 426 24.84 3.98 -13.29
CA LYS A 426 23.68 4.08 -14.17
C LYS A 426 22.49 4.77 -13.50
N VAL A 427 22.23 4.51 -12.22
CA VAL A 427 21.07 5.07 -11.51
C VAL A 427 21.31 6.56 -11.23
N GLY A 428 22.51 6.93 -10.79
CA GLY A 428 22.88 8.32 -10.59
C GLY A 428 22.84 9.14 -11.88
N MET A 429 23.36 8.59 -12.98
CA MET A 429 23.33 9.25 -14.29
C MET A 429 21.90 9.37 -14.84
N ASP A 430 21.07 8.34 -14.71
CA ASP A 430 19.66 8.40 -15.15
C ASP A 430 18.88 9.48 -14.35
N ARG A 431 19.17 9.65 -13.05
CA ARG A 431 18.58 10.73 -12.24
C ARG A 431 19.00 12.13 -12.69
N MET A 432 20.25 12.30 -13.15
CA MET A 432 20.71 13.58 -13.71
C MET A 432 20.02 13.89 -15.04
N ILE A 433 19.71 12.87 -15.82
CA ILE A 433 18.93 13.01 -17.07
C ILE A 433 17.47 13.35 -16.74
N ASP A 434 16.87 12.74 -15.72
CA ASP A 434 15.50 13.11 -15.29
C ASP A 434 15.45 14.52 -14.68
N ALA A 435 16.53 14.98 -14.04
CA ALA A 435 16.64 16.35 -13.53
C ALA A 435 16.72 17.37 -14.66
N LEU A 436 17.31 16.99 -15.80
CA LEU A 436 17.37 17.81 -17.01
C LEU A 436 15.96 18.17 -17.53
N GLU A 437 15.04 17.21 -17.57
CA GLU A 437 13.64 17.41 -17.99
C GLU A 437 12.88 18.40 -17.09
N ARG A 438 13.33 18.59 -15.86
CA ARG A 438 12.65 19.39 -14.82
C ARG A 438 13.17 20.81 -14.69
N LEU A 439 14.21 21.17 -15.44
CA LEU A 439 14.71 22.55 -15.50
C LEU A 439 13.78 23.37 -16.40
N SER A 440 13.37 24.55 -15.92
CA SER A 440 12.46 25.45 -16.65
C SER A 440 13.18 26.26 -17.72
N GLU A 441 14.45 26.62 -17.49
CA GLU A 441 15.24 27.46 -18.39
C GLU A 441 16.04 26.63 -19.41
N VAL A 442 15.93 26.99 -20.69
CA VAL A 442 16.65 26.33 -21.80
C VAL A 442 18.17 26.43 -21.65
N GLN A 443 18.66 27.54 -21.07
CA GLN A 443 20.09 27.72 -20.79
C GLN A 443 20.60 26.74 -19.73
N ASP A 444 19.81 26.49 -18.69
CA ASP A 444 20.16 25.56 -17.61
C ASP A 444 20.13 24.11 -18.11
N LYS A 445 19.13 23.75 -18.92
CA LYS A 445 19.10 22.45 -19.61
C LYS A 445 20.33 22.25 -20.47
N ASN A 446 20.69 23.23 -21.28
CA ASN A 446 21.88 23.15 -22.12
C ASN A 446 23.17 23.02 -21.31
N ALA A 447 23.31 23.74 -20.20
CA ALA A 447 24.49 23.67 -19.34
C ALA A 447 24.63 22.27 -18.69
N LEU A 448 23.56 21.74 -18.09
CA LEU A 448 23.59 20.42 -17.46
C LEU A 448 23.74 19.29 -18.49
N GLY A 449 23.04 19.38 -19.62
CA GLY A 449 23.12 18.41 -20.71
C GLY A 449 24.53 18.30 -21.28
N ASN A 450 25.19 19.44 -21.55
CA ASN A 450 26.58 19.48 -21.98
C ASN A 450 27.54 18.85 -20.94
N ALA A 451 27.31 19.11 -19.65
CA ALA A 451 28.12 18.55 -18.58
C ALA A 451 27.98 17.01 -18.49
N ILE A 452 26.75 16.48 -18.63
CA ILE A 452 26.47 15.03 -18.69
C ILE A 452 27.19 14.39 -19.87
N ILE A 453 27.07 15.00 -21.06
CA ILE A 453 27.72 14.52 -22.28
C ILE A 453 29.24 14.50 -22.12
N ALA A 454 29.84 15.59 -21.61
CA ALA A 454 31.27 15.70 -21.41
C ALA A 454 31.80 14.60 -20.48
N LYS A 455 31.09 14.35 -19.36
CA LYS A 455 31.45 13.32 -18.39
C LYS A 455 31.39 11.91 -18.97
N LEU A 456 30.32 11.59 -19.69
CA LEU A 456 30.17 10.27 -20.34
C LEU A 456 31.12 10.07 -21.52
N LYS A 457 31.46 11.12 -22.27
CA LYS A 457 32.46 11.08 -23.35
C LYS A 457 33.86 10.82 -22.81
N LYS A 458 34.26 11.52 -21.73
CA LYS A 458 35.57 11.32 -21.06
C LYS A 458 35.76 9.87 -20.60
N ALA A 459 34.69 9.20 -20.23
CA ALA A 459 34.71 7.80 -19.80
C ALA A 459 34.44 6.78 -20.92
N GLY A 460 34.35 7.20 -22.19
CA GLY A 460 34.10 6.32 -23.34
C GLY A 460 32.69 5.69 -23.39
N MET A 461 31.76 6.16 -22.55
CA MET A 461 30.43 5.54 -22.36
C MET A 461 29.30 6.23 -23.12
N TRP A 462 29.51 7.46 -23.60
CA TRP A 462 28.48 8.24 -24.30
C TRP A 462 27.82 7.50 -25.47
N LYS A 463 28.62 6.91 -26.39
CA LYS A 463 28.08 6.24 -27.60
C LYS A 463 27.15 5.05 -27.26
N LYS A 464 27.39 4.40 -26.12
CA LYS A 464 26.69 3.20 -25.63
C LYS A 464 25.62 3.51 -24.57
N HIS A 465 25.44 4.77 -24.18
CA HIS A 465 24.49 5.14 -23.13
C HIS A 465 23.04 4.96 -23.63
N PRO A 466 22.18 4.23 -22.90
CA PRO A 466 20.83 3.87 -23.37
C PRO A 466 19.90 5.08 -23.52
N ARG A 467 20.14 6.16 -22.77
CA ARG A 467 19.33 7.41 -22.75
C ARG A 467 20.01 8.60 -23.43
N LYS A 468 20.95 8.35 -24.37
CA LYS A 468 21.68 9.44 -25.06
C LYS A 468 20.76 10.36 -25.88
N LEU A 469 19.64 9.83 -26.40
CA LEU A 469 18.68 10.61 -27.17
C LEU A 469 17.88 11.54 -26.28
N ASP A 470 17.48 11.09 -25.09
CA ASP A 470 16.76 11.88 -24.09
C ASP A 470 17.58 13.11 -23.64
N VAL A 471 18.90 12.98 -23.52
CA VAL A 471 19.77 14.12 -23.19
C VAL A 471 19.82 15.13 -24.33
N LEU A 472 19.89 14.67 -25.59
CA LEU A 472 19.95 15.55 -26.75
C LEU A 472 18.61 16.25 -27.00
N SER A 473 17.48 15.53 -26.87
CA SER A 473 16.16 16.10 -27.09
C SER A 473 15.80 17.20 -26.08
N ASN A 474 16.31 17.10 -24.85
CA ASN A 474 16.10 18.12 -23.82
C ASN A 474 17.04 19.33 -23.94
N MET A 475 18.00 19.31 -24.87
CA MET A 475 18.90 20.43 -25.13
C MET A 475 18.42 21.30 -26.32
N ASP A 476 17.64 20.71 -27.22
CA ASP A 476 17.08 21.36 -28.42
C ASP A 476 15.71 22.04 -28.19
N ASP A 477 15.14 21.92 -26.98
CA ASP A 477 13.89 22.56 -26.50
C ASP A 477 14.17 23.56 -25.37
#